data_AF-A0A957D974-F1
#
_entry.id   AF-A0A957D974-F1
#
_cell.length_a   1.000
_cell.length_b   1.000
_cell.length_c   1.000
_cell.angle_alpha   90.00
_cell.angle_beta   90.00
_cell.angle_gamma   90.00
#
_symmetry.space_group_name_H-M   'P 1'
#
loop_
_entity.id
_entity.type
_entity.pdbx_description
1 polymer ?
#
loop_
_entity_poly.entity_id
_entity_poly.type
_entity_poly.pdbx_seq_one_letter_code
_entity_poly.pdbx_strand_id
1 'polypeptide(L)'
;MSKPDWPVEIIRSERRRKSVSAEVVQGTLIVRAPAAMSDAELQPIIDKLRTRLYKRSSAPPAGDEDLEKRAQELNGRYFSGKLRWQSVRYVTNQNKRFG
;
A
#
# COMPACT_ATOMS: atom_id res chain seq x y z
N MET A 1 7.12 18.51 5.70
CA MET A 1 5.96 17.76 6.24
C MET A 1 6.49 16.67 7.16
N SER A 2 6.38 16.89 8.47
CA SER A 2 6.88 15.95 9.49
C SER A 2 6.06 14.65 9.45
N LYS A 3 6.75 13.51 9.66
CA LYS A 3 6.12 12.19 9.70
C LYS A 3 5.02 12.21 10.79
N PRO A 4 3.79 11.74 10.50
CA PRO A 4 2.76 11.65 11.53
C PRO A 4 3.25 10.72 12.63
N ASP A 5 3.22 11.20 13.86
CA ASP A 5 3.60 10.42 15.03
C ASP A 5 2.41 9.57 15.49
N TRP A 6 2.05 8.57 14.68
CA TRP A 6 1.07 7.58 15.10
C TRP A 6 1.64 6.75 16.24
N PRO A 7 0.91 6.55 17.35
CA PRO A 7 1.31 5.59 18.38
C PRO A 7 1.56 4.23 17.71
N VAL A 8 2.66 3.57 18.08
CA VAL A 8 3.10 2.31 17.45
C VAL A 8 2.81 1.17 18.41
N GLU A 9 2.01 0.21 17.96
CA GLU A 9 1.75 -1.03 18.69
C GLU A 9 2.36 -2.21 17.94
N ILE A 10 3.21 -2.98 18.63
CA ILE A 10 3.93 -4.11 18.02
C ILE A 10 3.28 -5.41 18.45
N ILE A 11 2.67 -6.11 17.50
CA ILE A 11 2.12 -7.45 17.69
C ILE A 11 3.16 -8.47 17.20
N ARG A 12 3.75 -9.19 18.15
CA ARG A 12 4.67 -10.30 17.88
C ARG A 12 3.88 -11.53 17.46
N SER A 13 4.27 -12.16 16.36
CA SER A 13 3.56 -13.29 15.77
C SER A 13 4.52 -14.46 15.54
N GLU A 14 4.21 -15.62 16.13
CA GLU A 14 5.05 -16.83 16.05
C GLU A 14 4.98 -17.51 14.67
N ARG A 15 3.86 -17.33 13.96
CA ARG A 15 3.68 -17.85 12.58
C ARG A 15 4.51 -17.11 11.53
N ARG A 16 4.93 -15.88 11.81
CA ARG A 16 5.67 -15.04 10.85
C ARG A 16 7.16 -15.25 11.04
N ARG A 17 7.87 -15.68 10.01
CA ARG A 17 9.32 -15.95 10.08
C ARG A 17 10.19 -14.78 9.63
N LYS A 18 9.81 -14.05 8.56
CA LYS A 18 10.63 -12.98 7.96
C LYS A 18 9.84 -11.73 7.54
N SER A 19 8.52 -11.72 7.75
CA SER A 19 7.65 -10.69 7.18
C SER A 19 7.15 -9.74 8.25
N VAL A 20 7.44 -8.45 8.07
CA VAL A 20 6.90 -7.35 8.86
C VAL A 20 5.82 -6.65 8.04
N SER A 21 4.65 -6.43 8.63
CA SER A 21 3.58 -5.66 8.00
C SER A 21 3.10 -4.59 8.97
N ALA A 22 2.70 -3.43 8.45
CA ALA A 22 2.12 -2.38 9.26
C ALA A 22 0.84 -1.85 8.63
N GLU A 23 -0.10 -1.47 9.48
CA GLU A 23 -1.41 -0.94 9.11
C GLU A 23 -1.82 0.13 10.12
N VAL A 24 -2.48 1.19 9.65
CA VAL A 24 -3.03 2.22 10.55
C VAL A 24 -4.47 1.84 10.87
N VAL A 25 -4.75 1.50 12.12
CA VAL A 25 -6.09 1.15 12.60
C VAL A 25 -6.48 2.17 13.66
N GLN A 26 -7.59 2.90 13.44
CA GLN A 26 -8.09 3.93 14.36
C GLN A 26 -7.04 4.99 14.78
N GLY A 27 -6.07 5.29 13.90
CA GLY A 27 -5.00 6.26 14.19
C GLY A 27 -3.75 5.68 14.87
N THR A 28 -3.72 4.37 15.11
CA THR A 28 -2.56 3.66 15.68
C THR A 28 -1.87 2.82 14.61
N LEU A 29 -0.54 2.89 14.54
CA LEU A 29 0.26 2.06 13.64
C LEU A 29 0.48 0.68 14.25
N ILE A 30 -0.30 -0.30 13.80
CA ILE A 30 -0.20 -1.69 14.22
C ILE A 30 0.86 -2.39 13.38
N VAL A 31 1.99 -2.74 13.99
CA VAL A 31 3.12 -3.44 13.37
C VAL A 31 3.10 -4.91 13.76
N ARG A 32 2.95 -5.78 12.77
CA ARG A 32 2.95 -7.24 12.94
C ARG A 32 4.30 -7.80 12.54
N ALA A 33 5.08 -8.28 13.52
CA ALA A 33 6.47 -8.71 13.35
C ALA A 33 6.70 -10.16 13.83
N PRO A 34 7.73 -10.86 13.32
CA PRO A 34 8.18 -12.14 13.88
C PRO A 34 8.54 -12.05 15.37
N ALA A 35 8.19 -13.06 16.15
CA ALA A 35 8.56 -13.11 17.57
C ALA A 35 10.09 -13.09 17.79
N ALA A 36 10.85 -13.71 16.88
CA ALA A 36 12.31 -13.82 16.95
C ALA A 36 13.08 -12.57 16.50
N MET A 37 12.40 -11.50 16.05
CA MET A 37 13.06 -10.29 15.53
C MET A 37 13.20 -9.25 16.65
N SER A 38 14.39 -8.70 16.87
CA SER A 38 14.61 -7.70 17.91
C SER A 38 14.01 -6.33 17.54
N ASP A 39 13.69 -5.52 18.54
CA ASP A 39 13.14 -4.17 18.36
C ASP A 39 14.10 -3.24 17.58
N ALA A 40 15.41 -3.42 17.77
CA ALA A 40 16.45 -2.70 17.04
C ALA A 40 16.39 -2.95 15.52
N GLU A 41 16.09 -4.18 15.11
CA GLU A 41 15.92 -4.55 13.70
C GLU A 41 14.59 -4.04 13.13
N LEU A 42 13.57 -3.90 13.99
CA LEU A 42 12.25 -3.42 13.60
C LEU A 42 12.21 -1.91 13.40
N GLN A 43 12.90 -1.11 14.22
CA GLN A 43 12.91 0.35 14.13
C GLN A 43 13.13 0.90 12.71
N PRO A 44 14.18 0.53 11.97
CA PRO A 44 14.38 1.02 10.60
C PRO A 44 13.30 0.54 9.62
N ILE A 45 12.68 -0.61 9.87
CA ILE A 45 11.59 -1.14 9.06
C ILE A 45 10.30 -0.35 9.33
N ILE A 46 10.01 -0.06 10.59
CA ILE A 46 8.85 0.73 11.03
C ILE A 46 8.93 2.14 10.44
N ASP A 47 10.10 2.78 10.45
CA ASP A 47 10.26 4.12 9.86
C ASP A 47 9.98 4.14 8.35
N LYS A 48 10.49 3.13 7.62
CA LYS A 48 10.20 2.95 6.19
C LYS A 48 8.71 2.72 5.95
N LEU A 49 8.06 1.89 6.77
CA LEU A 49 6.64 1.59 6.67
C LEU A 49 5.79 2.83 6.97
N ARG A 50 6.12 3.60 8.01
CA ARG A 50 5.47 4.87 8.36
C ARG A 50 5.54 5.86 7.20
N THR A 51 6.73 6.02 6.61
CA THR A 51 6.93 6.89 5.44
C THR A 51 6.09 6.45 4.24
N ARG A 52 6.04 5.13 3.98
CA ARG A 52 5.25 4.58 2.88
C ARG A 52 3.75 4.77 3.09
N LEU A 53 3.26 4.56 4.32
CA LEU A 53 1.84 4.74 4.67
C LEU A 53 1.43 6.22 4.63
N TYR A 54 2.30 7.12 5.09
CA TYR A 54 2.09 8.56 4.93
C TYR A 54 1.96 8.95 3.45
N LYS A 55 2.92 8.55 2.60
CA LYS A 55 2.85 8.80 1.16
C LYS A 55 1.58 8.23 0.52
N ARG A 56 1.15 7.04 0.95
CA ARG A 56 -0.08 6.40 0.45
C ARG A 56 -1.36 7.12 0.90
N SER A 57 -1.36 7.66 2.12
CA SER A 57 -2.53 8.35 2.69
C SER A 57 -2.64 9.80 2.20
N SER A 58 -1.51 10.45 1.90
CA SER A 58 -1.46 11.78 1.30
C SER A 58 -1.65 11.77 -0.22
N ALA A 59 -1.36 10.64 -0.87
CA ALA A 59 -1.71 10.48 -2.27
C ALA A 59 -3.24 10.38 -2.36
N PRO A 60 -3.91 11.22 -3.17
CA PRO A 60 -5.31 10.97 -3.48
C PRO A 60 -5.43 9.55 -4.03
N PRO A 61 -6.50 8.81 -3.69
CA PRO A 61 -6.76 7.54 -4.37
C PRO A 61 -6.69 7.83 -5.86
N ALA A 62 -5.90 7.04 -6.60
CA ALA A 62 -5.89 7.13 -8.05
C ALA A 62 -7.36 6.96 -8.49
N GLY A 63 -7.96 8.07 -8.93
CA GLY A 63 -9.38 8.09 -9.24
C GLY A 63 -9.65 7.35 -10.54
N ASP A 64 -10.93 7.16 -10.83
CA ASP A 64 -11.38 6.63 -12.12
C ASP A 64 -10.80 7.45 -13.29
N GLU A 65 -10.61 8.76 -13.13
CA GLU A 65 -9.99 9.63 -14.14
C GLU A 65 -8.51 9.30 -14.42
N ASP A 66 -7.73 8.96 -13.39
CA ASP A 66 -6.32 8.57 -13.57
C ASP A 66 -6.22 7.22 -14.28
N LEU A 67 -7.15 6.31 -13.98
CA LEU A 67 -7.32 5.04 -14.69
C LEU A 67 -7.68 5.25 -16.17
N GLU A 68 -8.59 6.18 -16.46
CA GLU A 68 -8.96 6.50 -17.85
C GLU A 68 -7.79 7.05 -18.64
N LYS A 69 -7.04 8.01 -18.07
CA LYS A 69 -5.81 8.55 -18.68
C LYS A 69 -4.80 7.45 -18.95
N ARG A 70 -4.56 6.58 -17.97
CA ARG A 70 -3.65 5.44 -18.10
C ARG A 70 -4.10 4.46 -19.17
N ALA A 71 -5.39 4.15 -19.23
CA ALA A 71 -5.95 3.24 -20.23
C ALA A 71 -5.82 3.82 -21.65
N GLN A 72 -6.05 5.13 -21.82
CA GLN A 72 -5.84 5.82 -23.10
C GLN A 72 -4.37 5.81 -23.54
N GLU A 73 -3.43 6.07 -22.64
CA GLU A 73 -1.99 5.96 -22.94
C GLU A 73 -1.62 4.56 -23.44
N LEU A 74 -2.09 3.51 -22.75
CA LEU A 74 -1.82 2.13 -23.12
C LEU A 74 -2.48 1.76 -24.46
N ASN A 75 -3.71 2.24 -24.69
CA ASN A 75 -4.40 2.07 -25.97
C ASN A 75 -3.62 2.70 -27.12
N GLY A 76 -3.13 3.93 -26.94
CA GLY A 76 -2.27 4.60 -27.92
C GLY A 76 -0.96 3.84 -28.17
N ARG A 77 -0.28 3.43 -27.09
CA ARG A 77 1.05 2.81 -27.17
C ARG A 77 1.04 1.41 -27.77
N TYR A 78 0.05 0.58 -27.45
CA TYR A 78 0.07 -0.85 -27.79
C TYR A 78 -1.02 -1.26 -28.76
N PHE A 79 -2.12 -0.51 -28.82
CA PHE A 79 -3.30 -0.87 -29.61
C PHE A 79 -3.65 0.16 -30.68
N SER A 80 -2.74 1.13 -30.92
CA SER A 80 -2.91 2.23 -31.87
C SER A 80 -4.25 2.98 -31.72
N GLY A 81 -4.76 3.07 -30.48
CA GLY A 81 -6.01 3.75 -30.18
C GLY A 81 -7.29 3.00 -30.57
N LYS A 82 -7.22 1.72 -30.97
CA LYS A 82 -8.38 0.97 -31.48
C LYS A 82 -9.33 0.47 -30.40
N LEU A 83 -8.89 0.36 -29.15
CA LEU A 83 -9.75 -0.12 -28.07
C LEU A 83 -10.77 0.95 -27.68
N ARG A 84 -12.00 0.51 -27.43
CA ARG A 84 -13.10 1.32 -26.87
C ARG A 84 -13.64 0.61 -25.64
N TRP A 85 -13.88 1.35 -24.57
CA TRP A 85 -14.48 0.84 -23.33
C TRP A 85 -15.48 1.87 -22.79
N GLN A 86 -16.38 1.41 -21.92
CA GLN A 86 -17.41 2.27 -21.33
C GLN A 86 -16.96 2.93 -20.02
N SER A 87 -16.17 2.24 -19.20
CA SER A 87 -15.56 2.78 -17.97
C SER A 87 -14.40 1.90 -17.52
N VAL A 88 -13.40 2.49 -16.85
CA VAL A 88 -12.34 1.74 -16.15
C VAL A 88 -12.36 2.18 -14.69
N ARG A 89 -12.45 1.23 -13.76
CA ARG A 89 -12.56 1.51 -12.33
C ARG A 89 -11.71 0.53 -11.52
N TYR A 90 -11.22 0.97 -10.37
CA TYR A 90 -10.60 0.06 -9.41
C TYR A 90 -11.68 -0.82 -8.77
N VAL A 91 -11.51 -2.13 -8.84
CA VAL A 91 -12.35 -3.07 -8.08
C VAL A 91 -11.90 -3.08 -6.62
N THR A 92 -12.84 -2.89 -5.70
CA THR A 92 -12.56 -2.85 -4.25
C THR A 92 -12.43 -4.25 -3.62
N ASN A 93 -12.87 -5.30 -4.31
CA ASN A 93 -12.90 -6.67 -3.79
C ASN A 93 -11.77 -7.58 -4.32
N GLN A 94 -10.66 -7.01 -4.83
CA GLN A 94 -9.52 -7.80 -5.29
C GLN A 94 -8.70 -8.32 -4.09
N ASN A 95 -9.11 -9.47 -3.55
CA ASN A 95 -8.45 -10.11 -2.41
C ASN A 95 -7.23 -10.97 -2.78
N LYS A 96 -7.04 -11.24 -4.07
CA LYS A 96 -5.86 -11.93 -4.60
C LYS A 96 -5.41 -11.23 -5.88
N ARG A 97 -4.11 -10.95 -5.97
CA ARG A 97 -3.47 -10.47 -7.20
C ARG A 97 -3.10 -11.70 -8.04
N PHE A 98 -3.45 -11.68 -9.32
CA PHE A 98 -3.02 -12.74 -10.24
C PHE A 98 -1.53 -12.57 -10.54
N GLY A 99 -0.76 -13.64 -10.37
CA GLY A 99 0.70 -13.69 -10.52
C GLY A 99 1.25 -15.01 -10.01
#